data_AF-A0A925UNN8-F1
#
_entry.id   AF-A0A925UNN8-F1
#
_cell.length_a   1.000
_cell.length_b   1.000
_cell.length_c   1.000
_cell.angle_alpha   90.00
_cell.angle_beta   90.00
_cell.angle_gamma   90.00
#
_symmetry.space_group_name_H-M   'P 1'
#
loop_
_entity.id
_entity.type
_entity.pdbx_description
1 polymer ?
#
loop_
_entity_poly.entity_id
_entity_poly.type
_entity_poly.pdbx_seq_one_letter_code
_entity_poly.pdbx_strand_id
1 'polypeptide(L)'
;MSIKNLRIKVKLSLAFLLLISLSLLIVSVVSYNKFSSIIISQNRTNFIELMKQKGENINNSLLEIDKDFNVLSNNDTVGNIVTKYKDLDYGEKIKADTQIHDFLINTLKTRMDIADIFITSTTNDVFYQGGSGIDGAYNIFEDPKYKQFIESNKWSSKTIPYESTHKLTS
;
A
#
# COMPACT_ATOMS: atom_id res chain seq x y z
N MET A 1 -51.38 -42.95 12.74
CA MET A 1 -51.34 -44.02 13.76
C MET A 1 -51.21 -43.36 15.13
N SER A 2 -52.22 -43.47 16.01
CA SER A 2 -52.29 -42.68 17.25
C SER A 2 -51.40 -43.26 18.36
N ILE A 3 -50.64 -42.41 19.05
CA ILE A 3 -49.77 -42.76 20.20
C ILE A 3 -50.52 -43.59 21.26
N LYS A 4 -51.85 -43.45 21.35
CA LYS A 4 -52.68 -44.20 22.28
C LYS A 4 -52.56 -45.72 22.12
N ASN A 5 -52.35 -46.25 20.90
CA ASN A 5 -52.33 -47.69 20.60
C ASN A 5 -50.95 -48.37 20.74
N LEU A 6 -49.91 -47.68 21.20
CA LEU A 6 -48.57 -48.26 21.39
C LEU A 6 -48.45 -49.06 22.70
N ARG A 7 -47.72 -50.18 22.67
CA ARG A 7 -47.35 -50.98 23.85
C ARG A 7 -46.59 -50.11 24.86
N ILE A 8 -46.85 -50.32 26.16
CA ILE A 8 -46.33 -49.48 27.25
C ILE A 8 -44.80 -49.34 27.22
N LYS A 9 -44.09 -50.43 26.89
CA LYS A 9 -42.61 -50.46 26.78
C LYS A 9 -42.10 -49.47 25.73
N VAL A 10 -42.78 -49.39 24.58
CA VAL A 10 -42.39 -48.50 23.48
C VAL A 10 -42.62 -47.04 23.86
N LYS A 11 -43.71 -46.73 24.58
CA LYS A 11 -44.00 -45.37 25.08
C LYS A 11 -42.90 -44.88 26.02
N LEU A 12 -42.43 -45.74 26.94
CA LEU A 12 -41.38 -45.41 27.89
C LEU A 12 -40.02 -45.20 27.19
N SER A 13 -39.64 -46.08 26.27
CA SER A 13 -38.41 -45.94 25.47
C SER A 13 -38.43 -44.69 24.60
N LEU A 14 -39.58 -44.34 24.01
CA LEU A 14 -39.73 -43.13 23.20
C LEU A 14 -39.54 -41.87 24.05
N ALA A 15 -40.15 -41.81 25.23
CA ALA A 15 -40.01 -40.68 26.15
C ALA A 15 -38.56 -40.49 26.62
N PHE A 16 -37.85 -41.58 26.92
CA PHE A 16 -36.45 -41.53 27.31
C PHE A 16 -35.55 -41.04 26.17
N LEU A 17 -35.79 -41.52 24.94
CA LEU A 17 -35.06 -41.09 23.76
C LEU A 17 -35.31 -39.60 23.45
N LEU A 18 -36.55 -39.13 23.63
CA LEU A 18 -36.92 -37.72 23.49
C LEU A 18 -36.18 -36.84 24.50
N LEU A 19 -36.07 -37.30 25.74
CA LEU A 19 -35.37 -36.59 26.81
C LEU A 19 -33.87 -36.48 26.52
N ILE A 20 -33.23 -37.57 26.09
CA ILE A 20 -31.82 -37.54 25.66
C ILE A 20 -31.62 -36.64 24.44
N SER A 21 -32.52 -36.72 23.46
CA SER A 21 -32.43 -35.90 22.26
C SER A 21 -32.53 -34.41 22.58
N LEU A 22 -33.40 -34.04 23.54
CA LEU A 22 -33.56 -32.65 23.96
C LEU A 22 -32.30 -32.12 24.67
N SER A 23 -31.69 -32.92 25.55
CA SER A 23 -30.46 -32.51 26.24
C SER A 23 -29.29 -32.36 25.27
N LEU A 24 -29.14 -33.28 24.31
CA LEU A 24 -28.14 -33.17 23.24
C LEU A 24 -28.35 -31.94 22.36
N LEU A 25 -29.60 -31.60 22.05
CA LEU A 25 -29.94 -30.43 21.24
C LEU A 25 -29.53 -29.14 21.96
N ILE A 26 -29.84 -29.01 23.26
CA ILE A 26 -29.45 -27.84 24.06
C ILE A 26 -27.93 -27.68 24.08
N VAL A 27 -27.20 -28.77 24.37
CA VAL A 27 -25.72 -28.74 24.39
C VAL A 27 -25.17 -28.36 23.02
N SER A 28 -25.75 -28.88 21.94
CA SER A 28 -25.32 -28.57 20.57
C SER A 28 -25.50 -27.10 20.23
N VAL A 29 -26.65 -26.51 20.56
CA VAL A 29 -26.92 -25.08 20.31
C VAL A 29 -25.97 -24.19 21.12
N VAL A 30 -25.78 -24.49 22.41
CA VAL A 30 -24.86 -23.73 23.27
C VAL A 30 -23.42 -23.84 22.77
N SER A 31 -22.99 -25.05 22.40
CA SER A 31 -21.64 -25.30 21.89
C SER A 31 -21.41 -24.59 20.56
N TYR A 32 -22.38 -24.64 19.65
CA TYR A 32 -22.32 -23.94 18.36
C TYR A 32 -22.14 -22.43 18.56
N ASN A 33 -22.92 -21.81 19.45
CA ASN A 33 -22.82 -20.38 19.71
C ASN A 33 -21.45 -20.00 20.29
N LYS A 34 -20.90 -20.81 21.19
CA LYS A 34 -19.56 -20.58 21.75
C LYS A 34 -18.45 -20.75 20.71
N PHE A 35 -18.47 -21.84 19.94
CA PHE A 35 -17.49 -22.07 18.90
C PHE A 35 -17.54 -21.01 17.83
N SER A 36 -18.74 -20.60 17.41
CA SER A 36 -18.92 -19.50 16.46
C SER A 36 -18.29 -18.20 16.97
N SER A 37 -18.57 -17.81 18.22
CA SER A 37 -17.97 -16.62 18.84
C SER A 37 -16.44 -16.69 18.92
N ILE A 38 -15.88 -17.85 19.27
CA ILE A 38 -14.43 -18.07 19.32
C ILE A 38 -13.81 -17.94 17.92
N ILE A 39 -14.40 -18.58 16.91
CA ILE A 39 -13.91 -18.53 15.52
C ILE A 39 -13.96 -17.09 14.99
N ILE A 40 -15.06 -16.37 15.24
CA ILE A 40 -15.20 -14.96 14.83
C ILE A 40 -14.14 -14.09 15.51
N SER A 41 -13.94 -14.25 16.82
CA SER A 41 -12.93 -13.51 17.57
C SER A 41 -11.52 -13.79 17.06
N GLN A 42 -11.19 -15.07 16.85
CA GLN A 42 -9.88 -15.48 16.35
C GLN A 42 -9.63 -14.96 14.94
N ASN A 43 -10.61 -15.06 14.04
CA ASN A 43 -10.49 -14.51 12.69
C ASN A 43 -10.30 -12.99 12.71
N ARG A 44 -11.01 -12.28 13.59
CA ARG A 44 -10.84 -10.83 13.76
C ARG A 44 -9.42 -10.48 14.23
N THR A 45 -8.91 -11.18 15.24
CA THR A 45 -7.54 -10.97 15.74
C THR A 45 -6.50 -11.25 14.66
N ASN A 46 -6.62 -12.39 13.97
CA ASN A 46 -5.72 -12.75 12.87
C ASN A 46 -5.76 -11.70 11.76
N PHE A 47 -6.95 -11.21 11.40
CA PHE A 47 -7.09 -10.17 10.39
C PHE A 47 -6.42 -8.86 10.82
N ILE A 48 -6.60 -8.43 12.07
CA ILE A 48 -5.93 -7.23 12.60
C ILE A 48 -4.42 -7.38 12.56
N GLU A 49 -3.89 -8.54 12.95
CA GLU A 49 -2.45 -8.80 12.92
C GLU A 49 -1.90 -8.81 11.50
N LEU A 50 -2.59 -9.45 10.55
CA LEU A 50 -2.24 -9.41 9.13
C LEU A 50 -2.25 -7.98 8.58
N MET A 51 -3.27 -7.18 8.93
CA MET A 51 -3.35 -5.78 8.53
C MET A 51 -2.18 -4.97 9.11
N LYS A 52 -1.80 -5.21 10.37
CA LYS A 52 -0.65 -4.56 10.99
C LYS A 52 0.65 -4.92 10.27
N GLN A 53 0.89 -6.21 10.04
CA GLN A 53 2.08 -6.68 9.31
C GLN A 53 2.13 -6.12 7.88
N LYS A 54 0.99 -6.05 7.18
CA LYS A 54 0.91 -5.41 5.86
C LYS A 54 1.20 -3.91 5.93
N GLY A 55 0.67 -3.21 6.94
CA GLY A 55 0.97 -1.80 7.18
C GLY A 55 2.44 -1.54 7.46
N GLU A 56 3.08 -2.37 8.29
CA GLU A 56 4.52 -2.30 8.55
C GLU A 56 5.35 -2.54 7.29
N ASN A 57 4.96 -3.53 6.47
CA ASN A 57 5.64 -3.78 5.19
C ASN A 57 5.51 -2.61 4.22
N ILE A 58 4.32 -2.02 4.08
CA ILE A 58 4.11 -0.81 3.25
C ILE A 58 4.98 0.34 3.77
N ASN A 59 4.99 0.57 5.08
CA ASN A 59 5.80 1.62 5.69
C ASN A 59 7.30 1.41 5.43
N ASN A 60 7.79 0.17 5.53
CA ASN A 60 9.18 -0.15 5.23
C ASN A 60 9.51 0.09 3.76
N SER A 61 8.64 -0.31 2.83
CA SER A 61 8.81 0.02 1.40
C SER A 61 8.85 1.53 1.18
N LEU A 62 7.97 2.31 1.83
CA LEU A 62 8.02 3.77 1.76
C LEU A 62 9.35 4.34 2.28
N LEU A 63 9.86 3.85 3.42
CA LEU A 63 11.15 4.27 3.95
C LEU A 63 12.33 3.93 3.01
N GLU A 64 12.26 2.81 2.28
CA GLU A 64 13.24 2.47 1.25
C GLU A 64 13.13 3.39 0.02
N ILE A 65 11.93 3.79 -0.37
CA ILE A 65 11.70 4.85 -1.38
C ILE A 65 12.40 6.15 -0.91
N ASP A 66 12.12 6.60 0.31
CA ASP A 66 12.68 7.82 0.89
C ASP A 66 14.21 7.79 0.93
N LYS A 67 14.79 6.65 1.30
CA LYS A 67 16.25 6.48 1.36
C LYS A 67 16.88 6.64 -0.01
N ASP A 68 16.29 6.05 -1.05
CA ASP A 68 16.84 6.13 -2.41
C ASP A 68 16.70 7.53 -2.99
N PHE A 69 15.58 8.22 -2.74
CA PHE A 69 15.44 9.63 -3.11
C PHE A 69 16.44 10.53 -2.37
N ASN A 70 16.77 10.22 -1.11
CA ASN A 70 17.82 10.95 -0.40
C ASN A 70 19.21 10.75 -1.00
N VAL A 71 19.52 9.54 -1.49
CA VAL A 71 20.77 9.29 -2.22
C VAL A 71 20.77 10.07 -3.53
N LEU A 72 19.63 10.10 -4.23
CA LEU A 72 19.46 10.86 -5.48
C LEU A 72 19.65 12.36 -5.26
N SER A 73 18.99 12.93 -4.24
CA SER A 73 18.98 14.37 -3.98
C SER A 73 20.32 14.90 -3.46
N ASN A 74 21.10 14.06 -2.78
CA ASN A 74 22.43 14.41 -2.25
C ASN A 74 23.57 14.00 -3.20
N ASN A 75 23.27 13.68 -4.45
CA ASN A 75 24.30 13.42 -5.45
C ASN A 75 24.89 14.74 -5.96
N ASP A 76 26.04 15.14 -5.40
CA ASP A 76 26.74 16.37 -5.77
C ASP A 76 27.09 16.44 -7.26
N THR A 77 27.38 15.31 -7.91
CA THR A 77 27.73 15.30 -9.34
C THR A 77 26.53 15.71 -10.17
N VAL A 78 25.38 15.07 -9.95
CA VAL A 78 24.14 15.34 -10.67
C VAL A 78 23.63 16.74 -10.33
N GLY A 79 23.65 17.14 -9.05
CA GLY A 79 23.26 18.48 -8.62
C GLY A 79 24.10 19.58 -9.28
N ASN A 80 25.41 19.38 -9.41
CA ASN A 80 26.30 20.32 -10.11
C ASN A 80 26.01 20.41 -11.61
N ILE A 81 25.74 19.28 -12.28
CA ILE A 81 25.38 19.26 -13.70
C ILE A 81 24.07 20.02 -13.91
N VAL A 82 23.04 19.71 -13.11
CA VAL A 82 21.70 20.34 -13.20
C VAL A 82 21.78 21.84 -12.94
N THR A 83 22.56 22.27 -11.95
CA THR A 83 22.69 23.70 -11.58
C THR A 83 23.37 24.52 -12.69
N LYS A 84 24.37 23.94 -13.37
CA LYS A 84 25.11 24.63 -14.44
C LYS A 84 24.48 24.46 -15.81
N TYR A 85 23.47 23.58 -15.93
CA TYR A 85 22.94 23.12 -17.21
C TYR A 85 22.57 24.27 -18.15
N LYS A 86 21.91 25.31 -17.65
CA LYS A 86 21.49 26.47 -18.44
C LYS A 86 22.66 27.17 -19.15
N ASP A 87 23.79 27.27 -18.47
CA ASP A 87 24.97 28.03 -18.89
C ASP A 87 25.93 27.22 -19.80
N LEU A 88 25.67 25.93 -19.97
CA LEU A 88 26.46 25.04 -20.83
C LEU A 88 26.24 25.33 -22.32
N ASP A 89 27.27 25.07 -23.13
CA ASP A 89 27.12 25.07 -24.59
C ASP A 89 26.25 23.90 -25.08
N TYR A 90 25.85 23.92 -26.36
CA TYR A 90 24.98 22.89 -26.92
C TYR A 90 25.55 21.46 -26.84
N GLY A 91 26.84 21.28 -27.13
CA GLY A 91 27.51 19.98 -27.05
C GLY A 91 27.71 19.51 -25.62
N GLU A 92 27.96 20.43 -24.69
CA GLU A 92 28.02 20.15 -23.26
C GLU A 92 26.67 19.78 -22.68
N LYS A 93 25.58 20.42 -23.14
CA LYS A 93 24.20 20.06 -22.76
C LYS A 93 23.85 18.63 -23.15
N ILE A 94 24.22 18.18 -24.36
CA ILE A 94 23.98 16.79 -24.78
C ILE A 94 24.70 15.80 -23.84
N LYS A 95 25.94 16.10 -23.47
CA LYS A 95 26.71 15.25 -22.53
C LYS A 95 26.09 15.24 -21.13
N ALA A 96 25.69 16.42 -20.64
CA ALA A 96 25.02 16.57 -19.36
C ALA A 96 23.69 15.80 -19.30
N ASP A 97 22.87 15.92 -20.34
CA ASP A 97 21.60 15.21 -20.47
C ASP A 97 21.81 13.69 -20.46
N THR A 98 22.78 13.20 -21.24
CA THR A 98 23.14 11.77 -21.25
C THR A 98 23.58 11.28 -19.86
N GLN A 99 24.42 12.05 -19.17
CA GLN A 99 24.89 11.69 -17.82
C GLN A 99 23.76 11.64 -16.79
N ILE A 100 22.85 12.62 -16.82
CA ILE A 100 21.69 12.66 -15.92
C ILE A 100 20.76 11.48 -16.25
N HIS A 101 20.50 11.23 -17.53
CA HIS A 101 19.62 10.15 -17.97
C HIS A 101 20.18 8.77 -17.60
N ASP A 102 21.47 8.52 -17.82
CA ASP A 102 22.13 7.27 -17.39
C ASP A 102 22.05 7.05 -15.88
N PHE A 103 22.20 8.13 -15.10
CA PHE A 103 22.05 8.10 -13.66
C PHE A 103 20.62 7.74 -13.24
N LEU A 104 19.61 8.37 -13.86
CA LEU A 104 18.20 8.10 -13.62
C LEU A 104 17.81 6.67 -14.01
N ILE A 105 18.26 6.18 -15.18
CA ILE A 105 18.06 4.80 -15.62
C ILE A 105 18.64 3.83 -14.61
N ASN A 106 19.88 4.04 -14.16
CA ASN A 106 20.52 3.13 -13.23
C ASN A 106 19.83 3.12 -11.86
N THR A 107 19.27 4.26 -11.45
CA THR A 107 18.45 4.36 -10.23
C THR A 107 17.13 3.60 -10.37
N LEU A 108 16.43 3.76 -11.51
CA LEU A 108 15.15 3.10 -11.76
C LEU A 108 15.27 1.61 -12.04
N LYS A 109 16.38 1.14 -12.61
CA LYS A 109 16.62 -0.30 -12.87
C LYS A 109 16.48 -1.15 -11.62
N THR A 110 16.82 -0.61 -10.45
CA THR A 110 16.72 -1.31 -9.17
C THR A 110 15.36 -1.14 -8.49
N ARG A 111 14.45 -0.33 -9.04
CA ARG A 111 13.21 0.13 -8.40
C ARG A 111 11.99 -0.01 -9.32
N MET A 112 11.46 -1.23 -9.42
CA MET A 112 10.25 -1.53 -10.21
C MET A 112 8.95 -0.93 -9.62
N ASP A 113 9.01 -0.47 -8.38
CA ASP A 113 7.93 0.16 -7.64
C ASP A 113 7.80 1.68 -7.91
N ILE A 114 8.76 2.27 -8.61
CA ILE A 114 8.75 3.67 -9.04
C ILE A 114 8.43 3.72 -10.54
N ALA A 115 7.34 4.39 -10.90
CA ALA A 115 6.93 4.52 -12.30
C ALA A 115 7.76 5.56 -13.06
N ASP A 116 8.04 6.70 -12.40
CA ASP A 116 8.61 7.91 -12.99
C ASP A 116 9.50 8.65 -11.99
N ILE A 117 10.59 9.24 -12.48
CA ILE A 117 11.45 10.17 -11.73
C ILE A 117 11.66 11.44 -12.56
N PHE A 118 11.59 12.58 -11.88
CA PHE A 118 11.90 13.88 -12.44
C PHE A 118 12.98 14.58 -11.61
N ILE A 119 13.89 15.25 -12.31
CA ILE A 119 14.80 16.22 -11.73
C ILE A 119 14.52 17.55 -12.41
N THR A 120 14.23 18.57 -11.61
CA THR A 120 13.93 19.92 -12.09
C THR A 120 15.01 20.89 -11.66
N SER A 121 15.50 21.72 -12.56
CA SER A 121 16.39 22.84 -12.22
C SER A 121 15.59 24.05 -11.72
N THR A 122 16.25 24.98 -11.05
CA THR A 122 15.67 26.28 -10.68
C THR A 122 15.38 27.17 -11.89
N THR A 123 15.90 26.80 -13.07
CA THR A 123 15.68 27.47 -14.35
C THR A 123 14.61 26.80 -15.20
N ASN A 124 13.82 25.90 -14.61
CA ASN A 124 12.74 25.13 -15.23
C ASN A 124 13.20 24.13 -16.30
N ASP A 125 14.43 23.65 -16.24
CA ASP A 125 14.86 22.49 -17.02
C ASP A 125 14.34 21.21 -16.35
N VAL A 126 13.91 20.24 -17.13
CA VAL A 126 13.34 18.98 -16.63
C VAL A 126 14.10 17.81 -17.23
N PHE A 127 14.57 16.93 -16.37
CA PHE A 127 15.13 15.63 -16.74
C PHE A 127 14.18 14.55 -16.24
N TYR A 128 13.84 13.62 -17.12
CA TYR A 128 12.81 12.62 -16.87
C TYR A 128 13.32 11.23 -17.24
N GLN A 129 12.94 10.25 -16.43
CA GLN A 129 12.99 8.84 -16.79
C GLN A 129 11.78 8.14 -16.20
N GLY A 130 11.11 7.32 -17.02
CA GLY A 130 9.97 6.54 -16.58
C GLY A 130 9.33 5.75 -17.70
N GLY A 131 8.39 4.89 -17.32
CA GLY A 131 7.70 3.96 -18.22
C GLY A 131 6.20 4.22 -18.33
N SER A 132 5.66 5.21 -17.61
CA SER A 132 4.22 5.48 -17.56
C SER A 132 3.65 6.11 -18.84
N GLY A 133 4.52 6.48 -19.78
CA GLY A 133 4.10 7.08 -21.05
C GLY A 133 3.51 8.46 -20.83
N ILE A 134 4.18 9.27 -20.00
CA ILE A 134 3.83 10.67 -19.76
C ILE A 134 3.50 11.32 -21.10
N ASP A 135 2.23 11.71 -21.22
CA ASP A 135 1.71 12.39 -22.38
C ASP A 135 2.56 13.63 -22.62
N GLY A 136 2.88 13.97 -23.87
CA GLY A 136 3.75 15.11 -24.19
C GLY A 136 3.24 16.46 -23.66
N ALA A 137 2.03 16.47 -23.10
CA ALA A 137 1.37 17.58 -22.44
C ALA A 137 1.56 17.66 -20.91
N TYR A 138 2.16 16.66 -20.24
CA TYR A 138 2.34 16.73 -18.79
C TYR A 138 3.42 17.74 -18.41
N ASN A 139 3.03 18.72 -17.62
CA ASN A 139 3.90 19.75 -17.09
C ASN A 139 4.10 19.54 -15.58
N ILE A 140 5.28 19.07 -15.17
CA ILE A 140 5.61 18.86 -13.74
C ILE A 140 5.46 20.13 -12.91
N PHE A 141 5.66 21.31 -13.51
CA PHE A 141 5.51 22.60 -12.83
C PHE A 141 4.05 22.95 -12.51
N GLU A 142 3.09 22.28 -13.16
CA GLU A 142 1.67 22.43 -12.88
C GLU A 142 1.16 21.44 -11.83
N ASP A 143 1.93 20.40 -11.53
CA ASP A 143 1.57 19.35 -10.58
C ASP A 143 1.33 19.94 -9.17
N PRO A 144 0.18 19.67 -8.54
CA PRO A 144 -0.12 20.17 -7.20
C PRO A 144 0.92 19.80 -6.16
N LYS A 145 1.54 18.61 -6.26
CA LYS A 145 2.56 18.15 -5.31
C LYS A 145 3.88 18.88 -5.51
N TYR A 146 4.24 19.19 -6.76
CA TYR A 146 5.40 20.01 -7.05
C TYR A 146 5.21 21.42 -6.47
N LYS A 147 4.05 22.04 -6.72
CA LYS A 147 3.71 23.36 -6.15
C LYS A 147 3.76 23.35 -4.62
N GLN A 148 3.16 22.33 -4.00
CA GLN A 148 3.18 22.18 -2.55
C GLN A 148 4.61 22.02 -2.00
N PHE A 149 5.48 21.28 -2.69
CA PHE A 149 6.89 21.14 -2.32
C PHE A 149 7.61 22.51 -2.35
N ILE A 150 7.48 23.26 -3.46
CA ILE A 150 8.09 24.58 -3.60
C ILE A 150 7.54 25.56 -2.55
N GLU A 151 6.22 25.61 -2.36
CA GLU A 151 5.56 26.46 -1.37
C GLU A 151 5.96 26.12 0.07
N SER A 152 6.29 24.86 0.34
CA SER A 152 6.68 24.44 1.69
C SER A 152 7.96 25.11 2.17
N ASN A 153 8.83 25.58 1.25
CA ASN A 153 10.18 26.10 1.54
C ASN A 153 11.01 25.22 2.49
N LYS A 154 10.63 23.96 2.63
CA LYS A 154 11.37 22.98 3.41
C LYS A 154 12.44 22.41 2.51
N TRP A 155 13.65 22.32 3.05
CA TRP A 155 14.67 21.40 2.53
C TRP A 155 14.10 19.99 2.70
N SER A 156 13.32 19.55 1.73
CA SER A 156 12.56 18.32 1.86
C SER A 156 13.41 17.19 1.30
N SER A 157 14.08 16.51 2.22
CA SER A 157 14.43 15.08 2.15
C SER A 157 13.20 14.17 2.24
N LYS A 158 12.00 14.74 2.17
CA LYS A 158 10.73 14.10 2.48
C LYS A 158 9.99 13.74 1.21
N THR A 159 9.75 12.46 1.04
CA THR A 159 8.72 11.95 0.15
C THR A 159 7.38 12.54 0.59
N ILE A 160 6.63 13.09 -0.36
CA ILE A 160 5.24 13.48 -0.12
C ILE A 160 4.41 12.21 -0.34
N PRO A 161 3.97 11.52 0.73
CA PRO A 161 3.17 10.30 0.58
C PRO A 161 1.89 10.62 -0.22
N TYR A 162 1.49 9.69 -1.08
CA TYR A 162 0.19 9.74 -1.72
C TYR A 162 -0.90 9.57 -0.64
N GLU A 163 -1.61 10.66 -0.32
CA GLU A 163 -2.84 10.58 0.47
C GLU A 163 -4.00 10.23 -0.46
N SER A 164 -4.49 8.99 -0.36
CA SER A 164 -5.73 8.58 -1.00
C SER A 164 -6.90 9.44 -0.48
N THR A 165 -7.54 10.19 -1.36
CA THR A 165 -8.79 10.93 -1.06
C THR A 165 -10.00 10.01 -0.87
N HIS A 166 -9.85 8.69 -1.02
CA HIS A 166 -10.91 7.75 -0.69
C HIS A 166 -11.00 7.57 0.83
N LYS A 167 -11.96 8.27 1.44
CA LYS A 167 -12.52 7.85 2.71
C LYS A 167 -13.14 6.47 2.50
N LEU A 168 -12.67 5.47 3.25
CA LEU A 168 -13.42 4.26 3.47
C LEU A 168 -14.71 4.67 4.17
N THR A 169 -15.79 4.81 3.40
CA THR A 169 -17.13 4.91 3.93
C THR A 169 -17.42 3.58 4.64
N SER A 170 -17.47 3.65 5.97
CA SER A 170 -17.98 2.60 6.87
C SER A 170 -19.42 2.25 6.56
#